data_AF-A0A1M7M473-F1
#
_entry.id   AF-A0A1M7M473-F1
#
_cell.length_a   1.000
_cell.length_b   1.000
_cell.length_c   1.000
_cell.angle_alpha   90.00
_cell.angle_beta   90.00
_cell.angle_gamma   90.00
#
_symmetry.space_group_name_H-M   'P 1'
#
loop_
_entity.id
_entity.type
_entity.pdbx_description
1 polymer ?
#
loop_
_entity_poly.entity_id
_entity_poly.type
_entity_poly.pdbx_seq_one_letter_code
_entity_poly.pdbx_strand_id
1 'polypeptide(L)'
;MLEWYFLPLLLAPLILSVLAPFIDTPQGKKQGKLIYYSPLFITEKEKNGKIIIHGGTLFDYYYVIDKNWKAKQRIRYILRQYILGLIKLTESYNEKEAAEITLEGTSYILNDRTAEKLGFRRKRTDLLQQIIITYNYLQILLANSIAKGKG
;
A
#
# COMPACT_ATOMS: atom_id res chain seq x y z
N MET A 1 -30.66 -6.65 28.92
CA MET A 1 -30.99 -6.76 27.48
C MET A 1 -30.56 -5.49 26.72
N LEU A 2 -29.27 -5.13 26.78
CA LEU A 2 -28.74 -3.89 26.18
C LEU A 2 -27.45 -4.15 25.38
N GLU A 3 -27.21 -5.38 24.91
CA GLU A 3 -25.90 -5.72 24.34
C GLU A 3 -25.88 -5.80 22.81
N TRP A 4 -26.97 -6.20 22.16
CA TRP A 4 -26.98 -6.39 20.70
C TRP A 4 -27.27 -5.13 19.89
N TYR A 5 -27.92 -4.11 20.47
CA TYR A 5 -28.26 -2.86 19.75
C TYR A 5 -27.04 -2.00 19.43
N PHE A 6 -25.96 -2.12 20.20
CA PHE A 6 -24.71 -1.40 19.94
C PHE A 6 -23.76 -2.18 19.01
N LEU A 7 -24.06 -3.44 18.71
CA LEU A 7 -23.23 -4.26 17.83
C LEU A 7 -23.05 -3.63 16.42
N PRO A 8 -24.10 -3.09 15.76
CA PRO A 8 -23.92 -2.39 14.50
C PRO A 8 -23.03 -1.16 14.61
N LEU A 9 -23.11 -0.41 15.71
CA LEU A 9 -22.28 0.78 15.95
C LEU A 9 -20.79 0.41 16.09
N LEU A 10 -20.50 -0.76 16.68
CA LEU A 10 -19.14 -1.28 16.80
C LEU A 10 -18.62 -1.91 15.49
N LEU A 11 -19.48 -2.62 14.74
CA LEU A 11 -19.08 -3.30 13.51
C LEU A 11 -19.01 -2.36 12.29
N ALA A 12 -19.82 -1.30 12.24
CA ALA A 12 -19.88 -0.42 11.09
C ALA A 12 -18.51 0.23 10.75
N PRO A 13 -17.75 0.82 11.69
CA PRO A 13 -16.41 1.35 11.39
C PRO A 13 -15.46 0.28 10.84
N LEU A 14 -15.59 -0.94 11.34
CA LEU A 14 -14.75 -2.07 10.96
C LEU A 14 -15.02 -2.50 9.51
N ILE A 15 -16.30 -2.62 9.15
CA ILE A 15 -16.75 -2.92 7.78
C ILE A 15 -16.38 -1.78 6.84
N LEU A 16 -16.64 -0.53 7.24
CA LEU A 16 -16.31 0.66 6.44
C LEU A 16 -14.81 0.74 6.16
N SER A 17 -13.96 0.42 7.14
CA SER A 17 -12.51 0.39 6.91
C SER A 17 -12.10 -0.63 5.85
N VAL A 18 -12.76 -1.78 5.74
CA VAL A 18 -12.47 -2.79 4.71
C VAL A 18 -13.00 -2.37 3.33
N LEU A 19 -14.16 -1.71 3.30
CA LEU A 19 -14.79 -1.26 2.06
C LEU A 19 -14.15 0.02 1.49
N ALA A 20 -13.60 0.88 2.34
CA ALA A 20 -13.04 2.18 1.95
C ALA A 20 -12.06 2.10 0.76
N PRO A 21 -11.07 1.19 0.72
CA PRO A 21 -10.16 1.07 -0.43
C PRO A 21 -10.86 0.81 -1.77
N PHE A 22 -12.03 0.16 -1.77
CA PHE A 22 -12.77 -0.13 -3.01
C PHE A 22 -13.43 1.11 -3.62
N ILE A 23 -13.49 2.21 -2.86
CA ILE A 23 -14.03 3.50 -3.30
C ILE A 23 -12.88 4.51 -3.41
N ASP A 24 -12.08 4.63 -2.37
CA ASP A 24 -11.03 5.65 -2.23
C ASP A 24 -9.90 5.45 -3.23
N THR A 25 -9.51 4.19 -3.51
CA THR A 25 -8.41 3.92 -4.44
C THR A 25 -8.77 4.30 -5.88
N PRO A 26 -9.91 3.83 -6.46
CA PRO A 26 -10.33 4.29 -7.78
C PRO A 26 -10.55 5.80 -7.87
N GLN A 27 -11.15 6.41 -6.84
CA GLN A 27 -11.37 7.85 -6.80
C GLN A 27 -10.05 8.63 -6.72
N GLY A 28 -9.12 8.19 -5.89
CA GLY A 28 -7.79 8.76 -5.75
C GLY A 28 -7.00 8.71 -7.05
N LYS A 29 -7.10 7.60 -7.79
CA LYS A 29 -6.54 7.50 -9.14
C LYS A 29 -7.20 8.48 -10.11
N LYS A 30 -8.54 8.54 -10.14
CA LYS A 30 -9.28 9.45 -11.03
C LYS A 30 -8.96 10.92 -10.76
N GLN A 31 -8.73 11.29 -9.50
CA GLN A 31 -8.38 12.65 -9.08
C GLN A 31 -6.89 12.98 -9.28
N GLY A 32 -6.06 12.02 -9.71
CA GLY A 32 -4.60 12.20 -9.82
C GLY A 32 -3.87 12.30 -8.47
N LYS A 33 -4.53 11.96 -7.36
CA LYS A 33 -3.92 11.87 -6.03
C LYS A 33 -3.07 10.61 -5.89
N LEU A 34 -3.48 9.53 -6.55
CA LEU A 34 -2.74 8.27 -6.64
C LEU A 34 -2.24 8.05 -8.06
N ILE A 35 -0.94 7.80 -8.19
CA ILE A 35 -0.25 7.51 -9.45
C ILE A 35 0.17 6.05 -9.42
N TYR A 36 -0.18 5.32 -10.48
CA TYR A 36 0.16 3.89 -10.62
C TYR A 36 1.34 3.76 -11.55
N TYR A 37 2.45 3.23 -11.03
CA TYR A 37 3.58 2.82 -11.86
C TYR A 37 3.49 1.33 -12.19
N SER A 38 2.92 0.53 -11.28
CA SER A 38 2.50 -0.84 -11.56
C SER A 38 1.23 -1.17 -10.77
N PRO A 39 0.51 -2.27 -11.09
CA PRO A 39 -0.70 -2.67 -10.37
C PRO A 39 -0.58 -2.78 -8.85
N LEU A 40 0.63 -3.01 -8.30
CA LEU A 40 0.85 -3.13 -6.84
C LEU A 40 1.96 -2.20 -6.33
N PHE A 41 2.26 -1.14 -7.10
CA PHE A 41 3.15 -0.07 -6.70
C PHE A 41 2.55 1.26 -7.12
N ILE A 42 2.11 2.02 -6.12
CA ILE A 42 1.45 3.30 -6.30
C ILE A 42 2.20 4.37 -5.52
N THR A 43 2.05 5.62 -5.94
CA THR A 43 2.55 6.77 -5.18
C THR A 43 1.47 7.80 -5.00
N GLU A 44 1.64 8.62 -3.98
CA GLU A 44 0.96 9.91 -3.95
C GLU A 44 1.61 10.86 -4.97
N LYS A 45 0.87 11.89 -5.37
CA LYS A 45 1.44 13.01 -6.14
C LYS A 45 2.56 13.65 -5.34
N GLU A 46 3.65 14.02 -6.03
CA GLU A 46 4.75 14.78 -5.44
C GLU A 46 4.22 16.04 -4.73
N LYS A 47 4.74 16.28 -3.52
CA LYS A 47 4.40 17.45 -2.71
C LYS A 47 5.62 17.90 -1.93
N ASN A 48 6.14 19.08 -2.26
CA ASN A 48 7.27 19.73 -1.60
C ASN A 48 8.56 18.87 -1.61
N GLY A 49 8.94 18.36 -2.78
CA GLY A 49 10.13 17.52 -2.96
C GLY A 49 9.99 16.13 -2.33
N LYS A 50 8.75 15.67 -2.12
CA LYS A 50 8.49 14.39 -1.45
C LYS A 50 7.46 13.57 -2.20
N ILE A 51 7.78 12.31 -2.43
CA ILE A 51 6.86 11.31 -2.98
C ILE A 51 6.65 10.22 -1.93
N ILE A 52 5.40 9.97 -1.58
CA ILE A 52 5.04 8.83 -0.74
C ILE A 52 4.78 7.62 -1.62
N ILE A 53 5.56 6.55 -1.44
CA ILE A 53 5.40 5.28 -2.12
C ILE A 53 4.61 4.30 -1.24
N HIS A 54 3.70 3.57 -1.87
CA HIS A 54 2.86 2.56 -1.21
C HIS A 54 2.83 1.28 -2.04
N GLY A 55 2.57 0.16 -1.36
CA GLY A 55 2.05 -1.01 -2.07
C GLY A 55 0.66 -0.76 -2.63
N GLY A 56 0.16 -1.72 -3.41
CA GLY A 56 -1.26 -1.75 -3.72
C GLY A 56 -2.13 -1.71 -2.45
N THR A 57 -3.33 -1.19 -2.58
CA THR A 57 -4.36 -1.19 -1.54
C THR A 57 -5.12 -2.52 -1.52
N LEU A 58 -5.99 -2.75 -0.54
CA LEU A 58 -6.81 -3.99 -0.50
C LEU A 58 -7.60 -4.20 -1.80
N PHE A 59 -8.08 -3.12 -2.42
CA PHE A 59 -8.71 -3.15 -3.74
C PHE A 59 -7.78 -3.78 -4.79
N ASP A 60 -6.53 -3.31 -4.88
CA ASP A 60 -5.58 -3.81 -5.86
C ASP A 60 -5.24 -5.29 -5.62
N TYR A 61 -5.00 -5.67 -4.36
CA TYR A 61 -4.72 -7.07 -4.02
C TYR A 61 -5.88 -7.99 -4.39
N TYR A 62 -7.13 -7.54 -4.17
CA TYR A 62 -8.31 -8.33 -4.48
C TYR A 62 -8.50 -8.58 -5.98
N TYR A 63 -8.26 -7.56 -6.82
CA TYR A 63 -8.49 -7.65 -8.26
C TYR A 63 -7.30 -8.15 -9.07
N VAL A 64 -6.06 -7.93 -8.59
CA VAL A 64 -4.84 -8.24 -9.35
C VAL A 64 -4.30 -9.63 -9.04
N ILE A 65 -4.47 -10.13 -7.81
CA ILE A 65 -3.91 -11.43 -7.41
C ILE A 65 -4.83 -12.57 -7.83
N ASP A 66 -4.33 -13.46 -8.68
CA ASP A 66 -5.06 -14.66 -9.10
C ASP A 66 -5.25 -15.63 -7.92
N LYS A 67 -6.51 -16.00 -7.67
CA LYS A 67 -6.91 -16.90 -6.58
C LYS A 67 -6.36 -18.32 -6.79
N ASN A 68 -6.09 -18.73 -8.03
CA ASN A 68 -5.54 -20.05 -8.36
C ASN A 68 -4.02 -20.13 -8.12
N TRP A 69 -3.32 -19.00 -7.91
CA TRP A 69 -1.89 -19.02 -7.65
C TRP A 69 -1.56 -19.54 -6.26
N LYS A 70 -0.51 -20.36 -6.18
CA LYS A 70 0.13 -20.76 -4.92
C LYS A 70 0.74 -19.54 -4.23
N ALA A 71 0.86 -19.56 -2.91
CA ALA A 71 1.42 -18.46 -2.11
C ALA A 71 2.76 -17.91 -2.67
N LYS A 72 3.68 -18.81 -3.07
CA LYS A 72 4.98 -18.42 -3.64
C LYS A 72 4.84 -17.66 -4.96
N GLN A 73 3.87 -18.01 -5.81
CA GLN A 73 3.60 -17.30 -7.07
C GLN A 73 3.05 -15.90 -6.79
N ARG A 74 2.12 -15.77 -5.83
CA ARG A 74 1.57 -14.47 -5.40
C ARG A 74 2.67 -13.53 -4.89
N ILE A 75 3.51 -13.99 -3.96
CA ILE A 75 4.62 -13.19 -3.43
C ILE A 75 5.60 -12.79 -4.54
N ARG A 76 5.96 -13.71 -5.44
CA ARG A 76 6.84 -13.39 -6.58
C ARG A 76 6.24 -12.33 -7.49
N TYR A 77 4.94 -12.43 -7.78
CA TYR A 77 4.24 -11.44 -8.59
C TYR A 77 4.24 -10.07 -7.92
N ILE A 78 3.90 -10.01 -6.63
CA ILE A 78 3.91 -8.76 -5.85
C ILE A 78 5.29 -8.11 -5.89
N LEU A 79 6.37 -8.86 -5.57
CA LEU A 79 7.73 -8.34 -5.62
C LEU A 79 8.13 -7.83 -7.01
N ARG A 80 7.72 -8.54 -8.07
CA ARG A 80 7.94 -8.10 -9.45
C ARG A 80 7.24 -6.77 -9.72
N GLN A 81 6.01 -6.58 -9.26
CA GLN A 81 5.30 -5.31 -9.42
C GLN A 81 5.96 -4.16 -8.66
N TYR A 82 6.50 -4.42 -7.46
CA TYR A 82 7.28 -3.42 -6.73
C TYR A 82 8.53 -2.98 -7.51
N ILE A 83 9.31 -3.94 -8.02
CA ILE A 83 10.52 -3.66 -8.80
C ILE A 83 10.18 -2.89 -10.09
N LEU A 84 9.15 -3.34 -10.82
CA LEU A 84 8.69 -2.67 -12.04
C LEU A 84 8.19 -1.25 -11.74
N GLY A 85 7.50 -1.07 -10.62
CA GLY A 85 7.01 0.23 -10.18
C GLY A 85 8.15 1.20 -9.85
N LEU A 86 9.18 0.73 -9.15
CA LEU A 86 10.38 1.52 -8.86
C LEU A 86 11.11 1.94 -10.14
N ILE A 87 11.28 1.03 -11.10
CA ILE A 87 11.92 1.34 -12.40
C ILE A 87 11.14 2.45 -13.12
N LYS A 88 9.83 2.28 -13.28
CA LYS A 88 8.99 3.28 -13.96
C LYS A 88 8.91 4.61 -13.21
N LEU A 89 8.99 4.58 -11.88
CA LEU A 89 9.09 5.79 -11.07
C LEU A 89 10.39 6.54 -11.40
N THR A 90 11.53 5.84 -11.46
CA THR A 90 12.81 6.47 -11.82
C THR A 90 12.84 7.01 -13.25
N GLU A 91 12.14 6.37 -14.19
CA GLU A 91 12.02 6.84 -15.58
C GLU A 91 11.15 8.10 -15.71
N SER A 92 10.39 8.46 -14.66
CA SER A 92 9.45 9.59 -14.71
C SER A 92 10.06 10.92 -14.28
N TYR A 93 11.32 10.93 -13.84
CA TYR A 93 12.02 12.12 -13.38
C TYR A 93 13.41 12.17 -14.01
N ASN A 94 13.85 13.36 -14.41
CA ASN A 94 15.23 13.55 -14.85
C ASN A 94 16.19 13.66 -13.64
N GLU A 95 17.51 13.63 -13.89
CA GLU A 95 18.51 13.65 -12.82
C GLU A 95 18.42 14.90 -11.91
N LYS A 96 18.06 16.06 -12.46
CA LYS A 96 17.93 17.31 -11.68
C LYS A 96 16.73 17.25 -10.76
N GLU A 97 15.59 16.82 -11.28
CA GLU A 97 14.36 16.64 -10.49
C GLU A 97 14.55 15.57 -9.42
N ALA A 98 15.14 14.44 -9.78
CA ALA A 98 15.38 13.33 -8.86
C ALA A 98 16.30 13.73 -7.69
N ALA A 99 17.25 14.65 -7.90
CA ALA A 99 18.14 15.14 -6.85
C ALA A 99 17.41 15.93 -5.74
N GLU A 100 16.24 16.50 -6.06
CA GLU A 100 15.44 17.30 -5.12
C GLU A 100 14.30 16.48 -4.49
N ILE A 101 14.08 15.24 -4.94
CA ILE A 101 12.96 14.40 -4.52
C ILE A 101 13.42 13.35 -3.49
N THR A 102 12.73 13.32 -2.36
CA THR A 102 12.85 12.25 -1.37
C THR A 102 11.69 11.27 -1.49
N LEU A 103 12.02 9.97 -1.59
CA LEU A 103 11.05 8.88 -1.52
C LEU A 103 10.86 8.43 -0.06
N GLU A 104 9.62 8.39 0.42
CA GLU A 104 9.28 7.81 1.72
C GLU A 104 8.15 6.80 1.53
N GLY A 105 8.15 5.69 2.26
CA GLY A 105 7.08 4.72 2.15
C GLY A 105 7.05 3.77 3.34
N THR A 106 5.88 3.17 3.55
CA THR A 106 5.72 2.06 4.50
C THR A 106 5.54 0.77 3.71
N SER A 107 6.36 -0.23 3.97
CA SER A 107 6.30 -1.52 3.28
C SER A 107 6.20 -2.68 4.25
N TYR A 108 5.24 -3.57 4.01
CA TYR A 108 5.09 -4.84 4.74
C TYR A 108 5.71 -6.03 4.00
N ILE A 109 6.29 -5.77 2.83
CA ILE A 109 6.83 -6.79 1.91
C ILE A 109 8.35 -6.74 1.87
N LEU A 110 8.91 -5.54 1.98
CA LEU A 110 10.36 -5.35 2.06
C LEU A 110 10.78 -5.40 3.54
N ASN A 111 11.67 -6.33 3.87
CA ASN A 111 12.37 -6.29 5.15
C ASN A 111 13.50 -5.26 5.09
N ASP A 112 14.08 -4.91 6.25
CA ASP A 112 15.13 -3.89 6.35
C ASP A 112 16.32 -4.19 5.47
N ARG A 113 16.79 -5.44 5.48
CA ARG A 113 17.93 -5.87 4.68
C ARG A 113 17.69 -5.65 3.18
N THR A 114 16.48 -5.90 2.70
CA THR A 114 16.11 -5.68 1.30
C THR A 114 15.95 -4.19 1.02
N ALA A 115 15.35 -3.43 1.93
CA ALA A 115 15.18 -1.99 1.79
C ALA A 115 16.55 -1.27 1.72
N GLU A 116 17.49 -1.63 2.60
CA GLU A 116 18.86 -1.11 2.61
C GLU A 116 19.60 -1.43 1.30
N LYS A 117 19.45 -2.65 0.78
CA LYS A 117 20.02 -3.02 -0.54
C LYS A 117 19.46 -2.20 -1.70
N LEU A 118 18.24 -1.69 -1.57
CA LEU A 118 17.60 -0.81 -2.55
C LEU A 118 17.93 0.67 -2.30
N GLY A 119 18.78 0.99 -1.33
CA GLY A 119 19.19 2.36 -0.99
C GLY A 119 18.26 3.09 -0.03
N PHE A 120 17.21 2.44 0.49
CA PHE A 120 16.36 3.03 1.52
C PHE A 120 17.02 3.00 2.89
N ARG A 121 16.63 3.94 3.75
CA ARG A 121 17.02 3.97 5.16
C ARG A 121 15.77 3.89 6.02
N ARG A 122 15.83 3.10 7.09
CA ARG A 122 14.74 3.03 8.06
C ARG A 122 14.58 4.37 8.77
N LYS A 123 13.35 4.89 8.79
CA LYS A 123 12.95 6.06 9.56
C LYS A 123 12.07 5.61 10.73
N ARG A 124 12.17 6.29 11.88
CA ARG A 124 11.30 6.01 13.02
C ARG A 124 9.87 6.45 12.71
N THR A 125 8.91 5.57 12.97
CA THR A 125 7.47 5.85 12.84
C THR A 125 7.05 6.85 13.91
N ASP A 126 6.47 7.98 13.51
CA ASP A 126 5.89 8.96 14.44
C ASP A 126 4.49 8.53 14.92
N LEU A 127 3.93 9.26 15.90
CA LEU A 127 2.64 8.93 16.51
C LEU A 127 1.48 8.97 15.51
N LEU A 128 1.50 9.89 14.54
CA LEU A 128 0.44 9.99 13.52
C LEU A 128 0.49 8.78 12.58
N GLN A 129 1.69 8.39 12.14
CA GLN A 129 1.89 7.19 11.34
C GLN A 129 1.45 5.94 12.11
N GLN A 130 1.69 5.86 13.41
CA GLN A 130 1.20 4.74 14.24
C GLN A 130 -0.34 4.67 14.24
N ILE A 131 -1.02 5.80 14.45
CA ILE A 131 -2.50 5.86 14.41
C ILE A 131 -3.03 5.44 13.04
N ILE A 132 -2.42 5.94 11.95
CA ILE A 132 -2.79 5.59 10.58
C ILE A 132 -2.64 4.08 10.34
N ILE A 133 -1.53 3.48 10.79
CA ILE A 133 -1.30 2.04 10.65
C ILE A 133 -2.32 1.24 11.47
N THR A 134 -2.64 1.67 12.69
CA THR A 134 -3.67 1.03 13.52
C THR A 134 -5.05 1.07 12.86
N TYR A 135 -5.45 2.22 12.30
CA TYR A 135 -6.71 2.34 11.59
C TYR A 135 -6.78 1.45 10.35
N ASN A 136 -5.67 1.35 9.61
CA ASN A 136 -5.57 0.52 8.41
C ASN A 136 -5.21 -0.95 8.70
N TYR A 137 -5.10 -1.35 9.98
CA TYR A 137 -4.57 -2.65 10.38
C TYR A 137 -5.32 -3.81 9.74
N LEU A 138 -6.65 -3.74 9.70
CA LEU A 138 -7.49 -4.78 9.10
C LEU A 138 -7.31 -4.89 7.59
N GLN A 139 -7.19 -3.76 6.89
CA GLN A 139 -6.93 -3.75 5.45
C GLN A 139 -5.57 -4.41 5.15
N ILE A 140 -4.54 -4.07 5.95
CA ILE A 140 -3.19 -4.63 5.81
C ILE A 140 -3.21 -6.14 6.10
N LEU A 141 -3.92 -6.58 7.14
CA LEU A 141 -4.08 -7.99 7.46
C LEU A 141 -4.73 -8.76 6.32
N LEU A 142 -5.82 -8.25 5.75
CA LEU A 142 -6.52 -8.88 4.62
C LEU A 142 -5.64 -8.92 3.37
N ALA A 143 -4.98 -7.81 3.02
CA ALA A 143 -4.05 -7.77 1.89
C ALA A 143 -2.90 -8.77 2.07
N ASN A 144 -2.36 -8.90 3.28
CA ASN A 144 -1.30 -9.87 3.60
C ASN A 144 -1.80 -11.32 3.58
N SER A 145 -3.05 -11.56 4.00
CA SER A 145 -3.74 -12.84 3.88
C SER A 145 -3.86 -13.25 2.41
N ILE A 146 -4.33 -12.35 1.53
CA ILE A 146 -4.40 -12.56 0.08
C ILE A 146 -3.00 -12.84 -0.48
N ALA A 147 -2.01 -12.03 -0.12
CA ALA A 147 -0.63 -12.17 -0.57
C ALA A 147 -0.03 -13.55 -0.24
N LYS A 148 -0.34 -14.08 0.95
CA LYS A 148 0.16 -15.37 1.44
C LYS A 148 -0.73 -16.55 1.09
N GLY A 149 -1.87 -16.33 0.43
CA GLY A 149 -2.86 -17.39 0.17
C GLY A 149 -3.44 -17.99 1.45
N LYS A 150 -3.58 -17.19 2.50
CA LYS A 150 -4.19 -17.58 3.78
C LYS A 150 -5.61 -17.04 3.84
N GLY A 151 -6.54 -17.68 3.15
CA GLY A 151 -7.95 -17.26 3.07
C GLY A 151 -8.71 -18.07 2.05
#